data_AF-A0A850JEJ4-F1
#
_entry.id   AF-A0A850JEJ4-F1
#
_cell.length_a   1.000
_cell.length_b   1.000
_cell.length_c   1.000
_cell.angle_alpha   90.00
_cell.angle_beta   90.00
_cell.angle_gamma   90.00
#
_symmetry.space_group_name_H-M   'P 1'
#
loop_
_entity.id
_entity.type
_entity.pdbx_description
1 polymer ?
#
loop_
_entity_poly.entity_id
_entity_poly.type
_entity_poly.pdbx_seq_one_letter_code
_entity_poly.pdbx_strand_id
1 'polypeptide(L)'
;MATRPTVYWRQIVADEARQLASGELDPECAGIAELFPESMLVRTDQVLRRFEADLAALNSPSDEDVFRAIKQVVRTLNEVNEEYDHAAYETGEREQLCDYIDKSLTETGVDVEALAARRGLKRYEITDEWREW
;
A
#
# COMPACT_ATOMS: atom_id res chain seq x y z
N MET A 1 -5.72 9.79 -9.25
CA MET A 1 -5.67 8.65 -8.33
C MET A 1 -4.28 8.08 -8.41
N ALA A 2 -3.60 8.04 -7.29
CA ALA A 2 -2.28 7.47 -7.11
C ALA A 2 -2.26 6.07 -7.74
N THR A 3 -1.14 5.71 -8.37
CA THR A 3 -1.01 4.36 -8.91
C THR A 3 -0.80 3.40 -7.74
N ARG A 4 -1.66 2.39 -7.62
CA ARG A 4 -1.54 1.38 -6.56
C ARG A 4 -0.19 0.66 -6.66
N PRO A 5 0.54 0.45 -5.55
CA PRO A 5 1.82 -0.27 -5.55
C PRO A 5 1.74 -1.66 -6.19
N THR A 6 0.61 -2.35 -6.04
CA THR A 6 0.33 -3.65 -6.67
C THR A 6 0.40 -3.63 -8.20
N VAL A 7 0.26 -2.47 -8.86
CA VAL A 7 0.47 -2.32 -10.31
C VAL A 7 1.96 -2.40 -10.63
N TYR A 8 2.77 -1.67 -9.86
CA TYR A 8 4.23 -1.69 -10.00
C TYR A 8 4.80 -3.09 -9.70
N TRP A 9 4.36 -3.73 -8.61
CA TRP A 9 4.81 -5.08 -8.25
C TRP A 9 4.49 -6.11 -9.33
N ARG A 10 3.27 -6.08 -9.89
CA ARG A 10 2.91 -6.94 -11.05
C ARG A 10 3.78 -6.68 -12.27
N GLN A 11 4.17 -5.43 -12.48
CA GLN A 11 5.04 -5.09 -13.60
C GLN A 11 6.44 -5.67 -13.41
N ILE A 12 7.00 -5.64 -12.20
CA ILE A 12 8.29 -6.28 -11.91
C ILE A 12 8.19 -7.80 -12.16
N VAL A 13 7.12 -8.45 -11.68
CA VAL A 13 6.88 -9.89 -11.92
C VAL A 13 6.82 -10.20 -13.43
N ALA A 14 6.07 -9.39 -14.18
CA ALA A 14 5.95 -9.57 -15.63
C ALA A 14 7.28 -9.33 -16.36
N ASP A 15 8.10 -8.39 -15.88
CA ASP A 15 9.40 -8.08 -16.47
C ASP A 15 10.40 -9.22 -16.24
N GLU A 16 10.45 -9.79 -15.04
CA GLU A 16 11.25 -10.99 -14.75
C GLU A 16 10.83 -12.16 -15.64
N ALA A 17 9.53 -12.41 -15.76
CA ALA A 17 9.00 -13.48 -16.60
C ALA A 17 9.39 -13.31 -18.09
N ARG A 18 9.44 -12.08 -18.59
CA ARG A 18 9.91 -11.78 -19.97
C ARG A 18 11.41 -12.03 -20.12
N GLN A 19 12.22 -11.69 -19.12
CA GLN A 19 13.67 -11.94 -19.15
C GLN A 19 13.97 -13.44 -19.11
N LEU A 20 13.23 -14.21 -18.32
CA LEU A 20 13.32 -15.68 -18.31
C LEU A 20 12.94 -16.29 -19.66
N ALA A 21 11.82 -15.85 -20.23
CA ALA A 21 11.34 -16.37 -21.52
C ALA A 21 12.28 -16.05 -22.69
N SER A 22 13.03 -14.94 -22.60
CA SER A 22 14.04 -14.55 -23.60
C SER A 22 15.44 -15.14 -23.34
N GLY A 23 15.67 -15.75 -22.17
CA GLY A 23 16.97 -16.25 -21.75
C GLY A 23 17.96 -15.17 -21.29
N GLU A 24 17.48 -13.95 -21.05
CA GLU A 24 18.28 -12.85 -20.49
C GLU A 24 18.54 -13.03 -18.99
N LEU A 25 17.65 -13.75 -18.29
CA LEU A 25 17.78 -14.09 -16.87
C LEU A 25 17.95 -15.61 -16.70
N ASP A 26 18.89 -16.00 -15.84
CA ASP A 26 19.04 -17.39 -15.42
C ASP A 26 17.86 -17.79 -14.50
N PRO A 27 17.22 -18.95 -14.72
CA PRO A 27 16.19 -19.46 -13.81
C PRO A 27 16.61 -19.53 -12.33
N GLU A 28 17.89 -19.75 -12.03
CA GLU A 28 18.39 -19.77 -10.64
C GLU A 28 18.42 -18.37 -10.00
N CYS A 29 18.34 -17.31 -10.81
CA CYS A 29 18.23 -15.93 -10.34
C CYS A 29 16.78 -15.42 -10.28
N ALA A 30 15.80 -16.23 -10.66
CA ALA A 30 14.39 -15.87 -10.58
C ALA A 30 13.88 -15.97 -9.13
N GLY A 31 13.05 -15.01 -8.71
CA GLY A 31 12.44 -15.04 -7.38
C GLY A 31 11.38 -13.97 -7.15
N ILE A 32 11.20 -13.01 -8.06
CA ILE A 32 10.22 -11.94 -7.88
C ILE A 32 8.80 -12.50 -7.77
N ALA A 33 8.44 -13.54 -8.52
CA ALA A 33 7.13 -14.18 -8.42
C ALA A 33 6.85 -14.83 -7.05
N GLU A 34 7.90 -15.24 -6.33
CA GLU A 34 7.80 -15.79 -4.97
C GLU A 34 7.68 -14.69 -3.92
N LEU A 35 8.36 -13.54 -4.14
CA LEU A 35 8.22 -12.34 -3.30
C LEU A 35 6.85 -11.67 -3.47
N PHE A 36 6.29 -11.71 -4.68
CA PHE A 36 5.00 -11.12 -5.02
C PHE A 36 4.02 -12.18 -5.55
N PRO A 37 3.61 -13.14 -4.71
CA PRO A 37 2.64 -14.14 -5.15
C PRO A 37 1.33 -13.44 -5.52
N GLU A 38 0.70 -13.86 -6.63
CA GLU A 38 -0.49 -13.17 -7.16
C GLU A 38 -1.63 -13.12 -6.12
N SER A 39 -1.75 -14.12 -5.24
CA SER A 39 -2.72 -14.11 -4.16
C SER A 39 -2.49 -12.93 -3.19
N MET A 40 -1.23 -12.62 -2.85
CA MET A 40 -0.89 -11.48 -1.99
C MET A 40 -1.23 -10.18 -2.72
N LEU A 41 -0.81 -10.07 -3.99
CA LEU A 41 -1.09 -8.91 -4.82
C LEU A 41 -2.59 -8.64 -4.96
N VAL A 42 -3.43 -9.67 -5.09
CA VAL A 42 -4.89 -9.53 -5.13
C VAL A 42 -5.45 -9.08 -3.78
N ARG A 43 -5.00 -9.67 -2.67
CA ARG A 43 -5.46 -9.30 -1.33
C ARG A 43 -5.11 -7.85 -1.02
N THR A 44 -3.86 -7.43 -1.21
CA THR A 44 -3.45 -6.03 -1.03
C THR A 44 -4.24 -5.09 -1.95
N ASP A 45 -4.44 -5.45 -3.22
CA ASP A 45 -5.21 -4.64 -4.18
C ASP A 45 -6.65 -4.42 -3.72
N GLN A 46 -7.30 -5.44 -3.14
CA GLN A 46 -8.64 -5.33 -2.58
C GLN A 46 -8.70 -4.36 -1.40
N VAL A 47 -7.71 -4.40 -0.51
CA VAL A 47 -7.61 -3.47 0.63
C VAL A 47 -7.48 -2.03 0.13
N LEU A 48 -6.60 -1.79 -0.85
CA LEU A 48 -6.40 -0.47 -1.42
C LEU A 48 -7.64 0.03 -2.16
N ARG A 49 -8.33 -0.81 -2.93
CA ARG A 49 -9.62 -0.44 -3.57
C ARG A 49 -10.69 -0.08 -2.55
N ARG A 50 -10.73 -0.81 -1.44
CA ARG A 50 -11.70 -0.51 -0.38
C ARG A 50 -11.41 0.86 0.22
N PHE A 51 -10.14 1.16 0.51
CA PHE A 51 -9.72 2.46 0.98
C PHE A 51 -10.07 3.59 0.00
N GLU A 52 -9.80 3.41 -1.30
CA GLU A 52 -10.21 4.35 -2.36
C GLU A 52 -11.73 4.62 -2.32
N ALA A 53 -12.54 3.57 -2.19
CA ALA A 53 -14.00 3.69 -2.13
C ALA A 53 -14.46 4.39 -0.85
N ASP A 54 -13.84 4.10 0.29
CA ASP A 54 -14.13 4.76 1.56
C ASP A 54 -13.80 6.26 1.47
N LEU A 55 -12.66 6.62 0.87
CA LEU A 55 -12.29 8.03 0.64
C LEU A 55 -13.25 8.74 -0.31
N ALA A 56 -13.67 8.08 -1.40
CA ALA A 56 -14.63 8.67 -2.35
C ALA A 56 -16.02 8.91 -1.73
N ALA A 57 -16.36 8.19 -0.66
CA ALA A 57 -17.62 8.37 0.08
C ALA A 57 -17.56 9.50 1.12
N LEU A 58 -16.37 10.02 1.45
CA LEU A 58 -16.20 11.11 2.40
C LEU A 58 -16.66 12.45 1.79
N ASN A 59 -17.71 13.04 2.37
CA ASN A 59 -18.19 14.38 2.01
C ASN A 59 -17.88 15.34 3.15
N SER A 60 -16.94 16.26 2.94
CA SER A 60 -16.44 17.18 3.98
C SER A 60 -16.03 16.46 5.27
N PRO A 61 -15.06 15.52 5.21
CA PRO A 61 -14.71 14.69 6.35
C PRO A 61 -14.14 15.51 7.51
N SER A 62 -14.44 15.09 8.73
CA SER A 62 -13.68 15.54 9.91
C SER A 62 -12.31 14.85 9.96
N ASP A 63 -11.39 15.40 10.74
CA ASP A 63 -10.09 14.75 11.01
C ASP A 63 -10.26 13.32 11.51
N GLU A 64 -11.25 13.08 12.36
CA GLU A 64 -11.54 11.75 12.90
C GLU A 64 -12.00 10.78 11.81
N ASP A 65 -12.76 11.24 10.82
CA ASP A 65 -13.19 10.40 9.70
C ASP A 65 -12.00 9.99 8.83
N VAL A 66 -11.08 10.93 8.56
CA VAL A 66 -9.86 10.65 7.81
C VAL A 66 -8.97 9.66 8.55
N PHE A 67 -8.69 9.90 9.83
CA PHE A 67 -7.87 8.98 10.62
C PHE A 67 -8.54 7.61 10.81
N ARG A 68 -9.87 7.53 10.83
CA ARG A 68 -10.58 6.24 10.83
C ARG A 68 -10.35 5.47 9.53
N ALA A 69 -10.38 6.14 8.39
CA ALA A 69 -10.05 5.53 7.10
C ALA A 69 -8.60 5.05 7.04
N ILE A 70 -7.64 5.87 7.51
CA ILE A 70 -6.22 5.49 7.61
C ILE A 70 -6.04 4.28 8.51
N LYS A 71 -6.63 4.31 9.71
CA LYS A 71 -6.56 3.20 10.66
C LYS A 71 -7.11 1.92 10.04
N GLN A 72 -8.24 1.98 9.36
CA GLN A 72 -8.86 0.80 8.77
C GLN A 72 -7.98 0.19 7.68
N VAL A 73 -7.46 1.01 6.75
CA VAL A 73 -6.59 0.49 5.69
C VAL A 73 -5.30 -0.10 6.26
N VAL A 74 -4.68 0.55 7.25
CA VAL A 74 -3.47 0.03 7.89
C VAL A 74 -3.76 -1.26 8.63
N ARG A 75 -4.83 -1.38 9.41
CA ARG A 75 -5.11 -2.64 10.10
C ARG A 75 -5.40 -3.80 9.14
N THR A 76 -6.14 -3.55 8.06
CA THR A 76 -6.40 -4.61 7.07
C THR A 76 -5.14 -4.97 6.27
N LEU A 77 -4.22 -4.03 6.06
CA LEU A 77 -2.91 -4.36 5.51
C LEU A 77 -2.07 -5.20 6.51
N ASN A 78 -2.16 -4.98 7.83
CA ASN A 78 -1.49 -5.84 8.84
C ASN A 78 -2.02 -7.27 8.74
N GLU A 79 -3.35 -7.43 8.60
CA GLU A 79 -3.98 -8.74 8.40
C GLU A 79 -3.45 -9.45 7.15
N VAL A 80 -3.27 -8.72 6.03
CA VAL A 80 -2.62 -9.31 4.85
C VAL A 80 -1.17 -9.69 5.18
N ASN A 81 -0.40 -8.87 5.88
CA ASN A 81 0.97 -9.25 6.23
C ASN A 81 1.02 -10.53 7.09
N GLU A 82 0.11 -10.66 8.06
CA GLU A 82 -0.06 -11.84 8.90
C GLU A 82 -0.45 -13.10 8.10
N GLU A 83 -1.34 -12.96 7.10
CA GLU A 83 -1.74 -14.06 6.20
C GLU A 83 -0.56 -14.68 5.44
N TYR A 84 0.55 -13.95 5.29
CA TYR A 84 1.78 -14.37 4.61
C TYR A 84 2.97 -14.40 5.57
N ASP A 85 2.77 -14.86 6.81
CA ASP A 85 3.82 -15.08 7.82
C ASP A 85 4.70 -13.84 8.09
N HIS A 86 4.09 -12.65 8.04
CA HIS A 86 4.76 -11.34 8.16
C HIS A 86 5.79 -11.02 7.06
N ALA A 87 5.73 -11.74 5.94
CA ALA A 87 6.64 -11.60 4.80
C ALA A 87 6.00 -10.92 3.58
N ALA A 88 4.77 -10.40 3.68
CA ALA A 88 4.11 -9.75 2.55
C ALA A 88 4.79 -8.44 2.13
N TYR A 89 5.33 -7.68 3.09
CA TYR A 89 5.87 -6.34 2.84
C TYR A 89 7.25 -6.17 3.47
N GLU A 90 8.27 -5.96 2.64
CA GLU A 90 9.57 -5.49 3.09
C GLU A 90 9.62 -3.97 3.16
N THR A 91 10.77 -3.40 3.57
CA THR A 91 10.92 -1.95 3.77
C THR A 91 10.43 -1.14 2.57
N GLY A 92 10.77 -1.56 1.34
CA GLY A 92 10.36 -0.86 0.12
C GLY A 92 8.84 -0.87 -0.10
N GLU A 93 8.20 -2.02 0.08
CA GLU A 93 6.75 -2.18 -0.08
C GLU A 93 6.00 -1.37 0.97
N ARG A 94 6.51 -1.33 2.21
CA ARG A 94 5.92 -0.55 3.30
C ARG A 94 5.98 0.95 2.99
N GLU A 95 7.11 1.44 2.49
CA GLU A 95 7.26 2.83 2.07
C GLU A 95 6.29 3.18 0.92
N GLN A 96 6.16 2.30 -0.08
CA GLN A 96 5.23 2.49 -1.19
C GLN A 96 3.77 2.48 -0.73
N LEU A 97 3.40 1.64 0.24
CA LEU A 97 2.06 1.63 0.83
C LEU A 97 1.76 2.93 1.60
N CYS A 98 2.72 3.41 2.40
CA CYS A 98 2.55 4.67 3.15
C CYS A 98 2.44 5.87 2.20
N ASP A 99 3.30 5.95 1.19
CA ASP A 99 3.26 6.97 0.14
C ASP A 99 1.95 6.93 -0.65
N TYR A 100 1.45 5.72 -0.96
CA TYR A 100 0.17 5.55 -1.63
C TYR A 100 -1.01 6.07 -0.78
N ILE A 101 -1.03 5.78 0.53
CA ILE A 101 -2.07 6.27 1.44
C ILE A 101 -2.05 7.80 1.51
N ASP A 102 -0.86 8.40 1.68
CA ASP A 102 -0.68 9.85 1.72
C ASP A 102 -1.12 10.54 0.41
N LYS A 103 -0.68 10.00 -0.74
CA LYS A 103 -1.07 10.55 -2.04
C LYS A 103 -2.57 10.43 -2.29
N SER A 104 -3.19 9.31 -1.94
CA SER A 104 -4.62 9.09 -2.12
C SER A 104 -5.46 10.09 -1.31
N LEU A 105 -5.03 10.41 -0.07
CA LEU A 105 -5.65 11.45 0.75
C LEU A 105 -5.46 12.84 0.15
N THR A 106 -4.24 13.14 -0.30
CA THR A 106 -3.93 14.44 -0.92
C THR A 106 -4.81 14.69 -2.16
N GLU A 107 -5.02 13.66 -2.99
CA GLU A 107 -5.84 13.76 -4.19
C GLU A 107 -7.35 13.93 -3.92
N THR A 108 -7.84 13.54 -2.74
CA THR A 108 -9.22 13.84 -2.32
C THR A 108 -9.35 15.24 -1.69
N GLY A 109 -8.27 16.03 -1.69
CA GLY A 109 -8.25 17.39 -1.19
C GLY A 109 -7.95 17.50 0.31
N VAL A 110 -7.55 16.40 0.96
CA VAL A 110 -7.09 16.44 2.35
C VAL A 110 -5.71 17.09 2.40
N ASP A 111 -5.57 18.16 3.19
CA ASP A 111 -4.26 18.68 3.57
C ASP A 111 -3.67 17.78 4.67
N VAL A 112 -2.91 16.78 4.24
CA VAL A 112 -2.34 15.75 5.12
C VAL A 112 -1.33 16.33 6.10
N GLU A 113 -0.57 17.35 5.69
CA GLU A 113 0.39 18.02 6.55
C GLU A 113 -0.33 18.77 7.67
N ALA A 114 -1.36 19.55 7.34
CA ALA A 114 -2.17 20.24 8.35
C ALA A 114 -2.94 19.26 9.25
N LEU A 115 -3.46 18.15 8.69
CA LEU A 115 -4.12 17.09 9.44
C LEU A 115 -3.18 16.47 10.49
N ALA A 116 -1.96 16.12 10.09
CA ALA A 116 -0.96 15.56 10.98
C ALA A 116 -0.56 16.57 12.07
N ALA A 117 -0.31 17.83 11.69
CA ALA A 117 0.08 18.89 12.61
C ALA A 117 -0.98 19.15 13.69
N ARG A 118 -2.28 19.05 13.36
CA ARG A 118 -3.37 19.18 14.35
C ARG A 118 -3.35 18.10 15.44
N ARG A 119 -2.67 16.96 15.19
CA ARG A 119 -2.44 15.90 16.19
C ARG A 119 -1.01 15.86 16.73
N GLY A 120 -0.17 16.84 16.41
CA GLY A 120 1.23 16.86 16.83
C GLY A 120 2.10 15.82 16.11
N LEU A 121 1.65 15.33 14.96
CA LEU A 121 2.36 14.37 14.11
C LEU A 121 2.99 15.09 12.91
N LYS A 122 4.01 14.48 12.32
CA LYS A 122 4.51 14.84 10.99
C LYS A 122 3.72 14.09 9.92
N ARG A 123 3.73 14.61 8.69
CA ARG A 123 3.04 14.02 7.54
C ARG A 123 3.38 12.54 7.32
N TYR A 124 4.65 12.15 7.50
CA TYR A 124 5.06 10.75 7.32
C TYR A 124 4.67 9.82 8.48
N GLU A 125 4.16 10.37 9.60
CA GLU A 125 3.81 9.62 10.82
C GLU A 125 2.31 9.25 10.87
N ILE A 126 1.51 9.66 9.87
CA ILE A 126 0.04 9.51 9.90
C ILE A 126 -0.45 8.07 9.98
N THR A 127 0.39 7.10 9.57
CA THR A 127 0.10 5.67 9.64
C THR A 127 0.69 5.00 10.87
N ASP A 128 1.68 5.62 11.53
CA ASP A 128 2.61 4.97 12.45
C ASP A 128 1.95 4.33 13.66
N GLU A 129 0.87 4.94 14.16
CA GLU A 129 0.13 4.42 15.32
C GLU A 129 -0.38 2.98 15.12
N TRP A 130 -0.66 2.58 13.88
CA TRP A 130 -1.31 1.30 13.58
C TRP A 130 -0.45 0.32 12.78
N ARG A 131 0.76 0.70 12.36
CA ARG A 131 1.64 -0.18 11.58
C ARG A 131 2.24 -1.25 12.48
N GLU A 132 1.95 -2.52 12.17
CA GLU A 132 2.50 -3.69 12.87
C GLU A 132 3.33 -4.59 11.95
N TRP A 133 3.35 -4.30 10.63
CA TRP A 133 4.19 -5.00 9.66
C TRP A 133 5.66 -4.59 9.72
#